data_AF-A0A369KZ41-F1
#
_entry.id   AF-A0A369KZ41-F1
#
_cell.length_a   1.000
_cell.length_b   1.000
_cell.length_c   1.000
_cell.angle_alpha   90.00
_cell.angle_beta   90.00
_cell.angle_gamma   90.00
#
_symmetry.space_group_name_H-M   'P 1'
#
loop_
_entity.id
_entity.type
_entity.pdbx_description
1 polymer ?
#
loop_
_entity_poly.entity_id
_entity_poly.type
_entity_poly.pdbx_seq_one_letter_code
_entity_poly.pdbx_strand_id
1 'polypeptide(L)'
;MMRPSPLPCDILLRSPLLQRFTTLLGESTASTILERLDGELDWQQPRLRLYGREHPIPRRQVWMGDSEAHYRYSGHDFQPALWHTDVAKIRDATIARLAAAGITATFNSALLNRYENGEERMGWHSDNETELGPDPLIAAVSLGAERPLRMRWRKGSREAFNVWLPHDSLLLMGHGVQRQLHHALLPRQIPGLRISLTFRYVASQAANVDTAPTE
;
A
#
# COMPACT_ATOMS: atom_id res chain seq x y z
N MET A 1 3.76 -26.84 25.47
CA MET A 1 3.75 -25.93 24.30
C MET A 1 3.70 -24.49 24.80
N MET A 2 4.83 -23.78 24.78
CA MET A 2 4.82 -22.34 25.01
C MET A 2 4.20 -21.67 23.78
N ARG A 3 3.09 -20.94 23.95
CA ARG A 3 2.59 -20.06 22.90
C ARG A 3 3.67 -18.99 22.67
N PRO A 4 4.12 -18.72 21.43
CA PRO A 4 5.03 -17.62 21.20
C PRO A 4 4.40 -16.34 21.74
N SER A 5 5.18 -15.56 22.49
CA SER A 5 4.75 -14.25 22.97
C SER A 5 4.33 -13.41 21.77
N PRO A 6 3.18 -12.72 21.80
CA PRO A 6 2.75 -11.91 20.66
C PRO A 6 3.82 -10.85 20.37
N LEU A 7 4.28 -10.82 19.11
CA LEU A 7 5.18 -9.78 18.64
C LEU A 7 4.55 -8.40 18.89
N PRO A 8 5.34 -7.36 19.23
CA PRO A 8 4.81 -6.04 19.52
C PRO A 8 4.00 -5.52 18.32
N CYS A 9 2.72 -5.25 18.57
CA CYS A 9 1.81 -4.67 17.59
C CYS A 9 0.82 -3.73 18.29
N ASP A 10 0.50 -2.64 17.59
CA ASP A 10 -0.45 -1.63 18.07
C ASP A 10 -1.77 -1.83 17.33
N ILE A 11 -2.84 -2.13 18.07
CA ILE A 11 -4.19 -2.11 17.53
C ILE A 11 -4.70 -0.67 17.62
N LEU A 12 -4.70 0.03 16.49
CA LEU A 12 -5.09 1.43 16.36
C LEU A 12 -6.60 1.58 16.28
N LEU A 13 -7.27 0.65 15.60
CA LEU A 13 -8.72 0.49 15.59
C LEU A 13 -9.07 -1.00 15.62
N ARG A 14 -10.13 -1.35 16.37
CA ARG A 14 -10.67 -2.72 16.40
C ARG A 14 -11.73 -2.97 15.33
N SER A 15 -12.44 -1.93 14.89
CA SER A 15 -13.49 -2.03 13.86
C SER A 15 -13.63 -0.71 13.10
N PRO A 16 -13.28 -0.66 11.80
CA PRO A 16 -12.56 -1.71 11.07
C PRO A 16 -11.15 -1.92 11.65
N LEU A 17 -10.56 -3.10 11.45
CA LEU A 17 -9.24 -3.41 12.01
C LEU A 17 -8.17 -2.52 11.35
N LEU A 18 -7.45 -1.77 12.18
CA LEU A 18 -6.26 -1.01 11.77
C LEU A 18 -5.15 -1.36 12.76
N GLN A 19 -4.10 -2.00 12.27
CA GLN A 19 -3.05 -2.57 13.12
C GLN A 19 -1.67 -2.22 12.57
N ARG A 20 -0.76 -1.82 13.45
CA ARG A 20 0.64 -1.53 13.09
C ARG A 20 1.59 -2.51 13.77
N PHE A 21 2.56 -3.01 13.03
CA PHE A 21 3.73 -3.72 13.55
C PHE A 21 4.94 -2.80 13.42
N THR A 22 5.75 -2.69 14.46
CA THR A 22 6.84 -1.70 14.55
C THR A 22 8.12 -2.11 13.82
N THR A 23 8.25 -3.38 13.46
CA THR A 23 9.44 -3.95 12.81
C THR A 23 9.00 -5.11 11.94
N LEU A 24 9.46 -5.21 10.69
CA LEU A 24 9.12 -6.30 9.77
C LEU A 24 10.35 -7.16 9.45
N LEU A 25 11.40 -6.53 8.95
CA LEU A 25 12.61 -7.18 8.43
C LEU A 25 13.80 -7.11 9.40
N GLY A 26 13.82 -6.10 10.28
CA GLY A 26 14.98 -5.68 11.05
C GLY A 26 15.72 -4.52 10.38
N GLU A 27 16.22 -3.58 11.19
CA GLU A 27 16.70 -2.26 10.76
C GLU A 27 17.83 -2.31 9.71
N SER A 28 18.81 -3.21 9.87
CA SER A 28 19.91 -3.35 8.91
C SER A 28 19.41 -3.83 7.54
N THR A 29 18.60 -4.90 7.51
CA THR A 29 18.02 -5.43 6.28
C THR A 29 17.12 -4.39 5.58
N ALA A 30 16.29 -3.71 6.37
CA ALA A 30 15.36 -2.70 5.87
C ALA A 30 16.10 -1.48 5.28
N SER A 31 17.23 -1.07 5.87
CA SER A 31 18.08 0.01 5.37
C SER A 31 18.78 -0.38 4.06
N THR A 32 19.37 -1.58 3.98
CA THR A 32 19.96 -2.07 2.73
C THR A 32 18.93 -2.18 1.62
N ILE A 33 17.72 -2.67 1.91
CA ILE A 33 16.66 -2.76 0.92
C ILE A 33 16.19 -1.35 0.50
N LEU A 34 16.08 -0.39 1.42
CA LEU A 34 15.74 1.00 1.08
C LEU A 34 16.70 1.58 0.02
N GLU A 35 18.00 1.46 0.25
CA GLU A 35 19.04 1.96 -0.67
C GLU A 35 18.95 1.29 -2.04
N ARG A 36 18.77 -0.04 -2.06
CA ARG A 36 18.65 -0.80 -3.31
C ARG A 36 17.39 -0.45 -4.08
N LEU A 37 16.23 -0.36 -3.42
CA LEU A 37 14.99 0.04 -4.09
C LEU A 37 15.06 1.49 -4.61
N ASP A 38 15.74 2.38 -3.90
CA ASP A 38 15.91 3.76 -4.36
C ASP A 38 16.76 3.84 -5.64
N GLY A 39 17.85 3.08 -5.69
CA GLY A 39 18.81 3.10 -6.80
C GLY A 39 18.49 2.17 -7.98
N GLU A 40 17.78 1.07 -7.76
CA GLU A 40 17.56 0.01 -8.76
C GLU A 40 16.19 0.12 -9.47
N LEU A 41 15.19 0.76 -8.85
CA LEU A 41 13.85 0.85 -9.45
C LEU A 41 13.71 2.01 -10.44
N ASP A 42 13.03 1.74 -11.56
CA ASP A 42 12.69 2.75 -12.56
C ASP A 42 11.48 3.59 -12.13
N TRP A 43 11.72 4.52 -11.22
CA TRP A 43 10.70 5.36 -10.58
C TRP A 43 10.01 6.33 -11.56
N GLN A 44 8.72 6.09 -11.84
CA GLN A 44 7.92 6.89 -12.76
C GLN A 44 7.20 8.06 -12.08
N GLN A 45 7.02 9.18 -12.78
CA GLN A 45 6.19 10.30 -12.34
C GLN A 45 5.06 10.58 -13.34
N PRO A 46 3.95 9.80 -13.30
CA PRO A 46 2.85 9.99 -14.24
C PRO A 46 2.17 11.35 -14.07
N ARG A 47 1.49 11.79 -15.12
CA ARG A 47 0.70 13.03 -15.12
C ARG A 47 -0.78 12.69 -14.98
N LEU A 48 -1.49 13.44 -14.15
CA LEU A 48 -2.94 13.36 -14.02
C LEU A 48 -3.59 14.60 -14.60
N ARG A 49 -4.71 14.42 -15.29
CA ARG A 49 -5.52 15.53 -15.79
C ARG A 49 -6.47 16.01 -14.70
N LEU A 50 -6.21 17.19 -14.16
CA LEU A 50 -7.04 17.87 -13.16
C LEU A 50 -7.54 19.19 -13.74
N TYR A 51 -8.85 19.42 -13.71
CA TYR A 51 -9.47 20.64 -14.24
C TYR A 51 -9.04 20.99 -15.68
N GLY A 52 -8.91 19.96 -16.53
CA GLY A 52 -8.50 20.10 -17.94
C GLY A 52 -7.01 20.25 -18.19
N ARG A 53 -6.17 20.43 -17.15
CA ARG A 53 -4.71 20.57 -17.24
C ARG A 53 -3.99 19.32 -16.73
N GLU A 54 -2.87 18.97 -17.35
CA GLU A 54 -2.03 17.86 -16.89
C GLU A 54 -1.01 18.32 -15.86
N HIS A 55 -1.04 17.70 -14.68
CA HIS A 55 -0.11 17.95 -13.60
C HIS A 55 0.65 16.65 -13.25
N PRO A 56 1.98 16.68 -13.10
CA PRO A 56 2.71 15.55 -12.57
C PRO A 56 2.22 15.25 -11.15
N ILE A 57 2.09 13.97 -10.81
CA ILE A 57 1.79 13.62 -9.42
C ILE A 57 2.98 14.02 -8.52
N PRO A 58 2.74 14.50 -7.29
CA PRO A 58 3.79 15.02 -6.42
C PRO A 58 4.50 13.90 -5.64
N ARG A 59 4.93 12.86 -6.37
CA ARG A 59 5.70 11.70 -5.91
C ARG A 59 6.15 10.87 -7.13
N ARG A 60 7.10 9.96 -6.93
CA ARG A 60 7.39 8.92 -7.93
C ARG A 60 6.80 7.58 -7.49
N GLN A 61 6.48 6.72 -8.45
CA GLN A 61 5.86 5.42 -8.17
C GLN A 61 6.30 4.34 -9.16
N VAL A 62 6.25 3.10 -8.70
CA VAL A 62 6.37 1.90 -9.53
C VAL A 62 5.27 0.95 -9.12
N TRP A 63 4.65 0.31 -10.09
CA TRP A 63 3.67 -0.74 -9.84
C TRP A 63 4.26 -2.09 -10.22
N MET A 64 4.17 -3.05 -9.30
CA MET A 64 4.69 -4.41 -9.46
C MET A 64 3.62 -5.43 -9.13
N GLY A 65 3.70 -6.62 -9.70
CA GLY A 65 2.67 -7.63 -9.55
C GLY A 65 2.96 -8.91 -10.30
N ASP A 66 2.14 -9.91 -10.04
CA ASP A 66 2.09 -11.12 -10.87
C ASP A 66 1.60 -10.74 -12.27
N SER A 67 2.01 -11.50 -13.29
CA SER A 67 1.65 -11.22 -14.69
C SER A 67 0.14 -11.22 -14.94
N GLU A 68 -0.62 -11.95 -14.12
CA GLU A 68 -2.07 -12.07 -14.20
C GLU A 68 -2.83 -10.95 -13.47
N ALA A 69 -2.13 -10.09 -12.73
CA ALA A 69 -2.71 -8.94 -12.05
C ALA A 69 -2.90 -7.77 -13.03
N HIS A 70 -3.79 -7.93 -14.01
CA HIS A 70 -4.13 -6.89 -14.98
C HIS A 70 -4.93 -5.75 -14.32
N TYR A 71 -4.55 -4.50 -14.60
CA TYR A 71 -5.23 -3.31 -14.09
C TYR A 71 -5.57 -2.33 -15.22
N ARG A 72 -6.78 -1.74 -15.17
CA ARG A 72 -7.23 -0.77 -16.16
C ARG A 72 -7.41 0.60 -15.51
N TYR A 73 -6.37 1.44 -15.53
CA TYR A 73 -6.46 2.81 -15.05
C TYR A 73 -6.74 3.79 -16.17
N SER A 74 -7.79 4.62 -16.03
CA SER A 74 -8.12 5.69 -16.98
C SER A 74 -8.23 5.24 -18.45
N GLY A 75 -8.64 3.98 -18.68
CA GLY A 75 -8.81 3.42 -20.03
C GLY A 75 -7.56 2.83 -20.69
N HIS A 76 -6.42 2.80 -19.99
CA HIS A 76 -5.18 2.18 -20.48
C HIS A 76 -4.88 0.88 -19.74
N ASP A 77 -4.48 -0.16 -20.49
CA ASP A 77 -3.96 -1.41 -19.93
C ASP A 77 -2.54 -1.15 -19.42
N PHE A 78 -2.36 -1.22 -18.10
CA PHE A 78 -1.03 -1.25 -17.52
C PHE A 78 -0.70 -2.71 -17.18
N GLN A 79 0.45 -3.18 -17.65
CA GLN A 79 1.04 -4.41 -17.12
C GLN A 79 1.92 -4.03 -15.93
N PRO A 80 1.80 -4.72 -14.78
CA PRO A 80 2.70 -4.46 -13.67
C PRO A 80 4.12 -4.83 -14.07
N ALA A 81 5.10 -4.10 -13.54
CA ALA A 81 6.48 -4.54 -13.62
C ALA A 81 6.64 -5.88 -12.86
N LEU A 82 7.55 -6.73 -13.34
CA LEU A 82 7.89 -7.95 -12.63
C LEU A 82 8.41 -7.62 -11.23
N TRP A 83 8.17 -8.53 -10.29
CA TRP A 83 8.64 -8.38 -8.92
C TRP A 83 10.15 -8.19 -8.85
N HIS A 84 10.59 -7.08 -8.29
CA HIS A 84 11.95 -6.95 -7.81
C HIS A 84 12.18 -7.93 -6.64
N THR A 85 13.36 -8.57 -6.59
CA THR A 85 13.69 -9.60 -5.59
C THR A 85 13.43 -9.14 -4.15
N ASP A 86 13.78 -7.90 -3.80
CA ASP A 86 13.55 -7.41 -2.44
C ASP A 86 12.08 -7.03 -2.17
N VAL A 87 11.32 -6.68 -3.21
CA VAL A 87 9.87 -6.44 -3.07
C VAL A 87 9.15 -7.77 -2.81
N ALA A 88 9.54 -8.85 -3.50
CA ALA A 88 9.05 -10.19 -3.22
C ALA A 88 9.40 -10.64 -1.79
N LYS A 89 10.63 -10.38 -1.31
CA LYS A 89 11.01 -10.66 0.09
C LYS A 89 10.13 -9.90 1.09
N ILE A 90 9.86 -8.61 0.85
CA ILE A 90 8.99 -7.81 1.72
C ILE A 90 7.56 -8.37 1.71
N ARG A 91 7.03 -8.75 0.54
CA ARG A 91 5.72 -9.39 0.40
C ARG A 91 5.65 -10.65 1.26
N ASP A 92 6.63 -11.54 1.12
CA ASP A 92 6.63 -12.83 1.82
C ASP A 92 6.79 -12.65 3.33
N ALA A 93 7.65 -11.71 3.77
CA ALA A 93 7.77 -11.33 5.17
C ALA A 93 6.47 -10.72 5.73
N THR A 94 5.77 -9.92 4.93
CA THR A 94 4.46 -9.35 5.29
C THR A 94 3.44 -10.46 5.49
N ILE A 95 3.33 -11.41 4.57
CA ILE A 95 2.42 -12.57 4.68
C ILE A 95 2.75 -13.38 5.93
N ALA A 96 4.03 -13.71 6.15
CA ALA A 96 4.46 -14.45 7.33
C ALA A 96 4.13 -13.71 8.63
N ARG A 97 4.32 -12.39 8.67
CA ARG A 97 3.99 -11.57 9.84
C ARG A 97 2.49 -11.57 10.14
N LEU A 98 1.66 -11.44 9.11
CA LEU A 98 0.21 -11.46 9.25
C LEU A 98 -0.28 -12.85 9.70
N ALA A 99 0.26 -13.92 9.13
CA ALA A 99 -0.03 -15.29 9.54
C ALA A 99 0.31 -15.53 11.02
N ALA A 100 1.47 -15.05 11.50
CA ALA A 100 1.85 -15.12 12.91
C ALA A 100 0.88 -14.35 13.84
N ALA A 101 0.18 -13.34 13.32
CA ALA A 101 -0.88 -12.62 14.02
C ALA A 101 -2.27 -13.25 13.84
N GLY A 102 -2.38 -14.43 13.19
CA GLY A 102 -3.65 -15.12 12.94
C GLY A 102 -4.44 -14.56 11.74
N ILE A 103 -3.80 -13.82 10.85
CA ILE A 103 -4.43 -13.16 9.70
C ILE A 103 -3.92 -13.82 8.42
N THR A 104 -4.83 -14.47 7.70
CA THR A 104 -4.51 -15.04 6.38
C THR A 104 -4.59 -13.93 5.33
N ALA A 105 -3.52 -13.78 4.54
CA ALA A 105 -3.43 -12.77 3.51
C ALA A 105 -2.72 -13.33 2.27
N THR A 106 -3.14 -12.85 1.10
CA THR A 106 -2.49 -13.11 -0.18
C THR A 106 -2.37 -11.79 -0.92
N PHE A 107 -1.22 -11.56 -1.55
CA PHE A 107 -0.96 -10.34 -2.31
C PHE A 107 -0.32 -10.71 -3.64
N ASN A 108 -0.85 -10.18 -4.73
CA ASN A 108 -0.35 -10.38 -6.10
C ASN A 108 0.03 -9.05 -6.77
N SER A 109 -0.03 -7.95 -6.04
CA SER A 109 0.19 -6.61 -6.56
C SER A 109 0.71 -5.68 -5.46
N ALA A 110 1.61 -4.76 -5.81
CA ALA A 110 2.11 -3.72 -4.94
C ALA A 110 2.31 -2.39 -5.68
N LEU A 111 1.74 -1.32 -5.14
CA LEU A 111 2.10 0.04 -5.55
C LEU A 111 3.19 0.56 -4.62
N LEU A 112 4.36 0.83 -5.18
CA LEU A 112 5.46 1.46 -4.50
C LEU A 112 5.39 2.97 -4.75
N ASN A 113 5.49 3.77 -3.69
CA ASN A 113 5.58 5.22 -3.78
C ASN A 113 6.88 5.68 -3.13
N ARG A 114 7.67 6.44 -3.88
CA ARG A 114 8.89 7.10 -3.44
C ARG A 114 8.58 8.57 -3.17
N TYR A 115 8.89 8.98 -1.94
CA TYR A 115 8.78 10.34 -1.45
C TYR A 115 10.19 10.86 -1.18
N GLU A 116 10.68 11.78 -2.00
CA GLU A 116 12.04 12.32 -1.89
C GLU A 116 12.25 13.10 -0.60
N ASN A 117 11.21 13.82 -0.17
CA ASN A 117 11.22 14.63 1.04
C ASN A 117 9.80 14.81 1.61
N GLY A 118 9.70 15.62 2.66
CA GLY A 118 8.45 15.91 3.35
C GLY A 118 7.41 16.74 2.58
N GLU A 119 7.75 17.35 1.45
CA GLU A 119 6.82 18.14 0.62
C GLU A 119 5.96 17.25 -0.30
N GLU A 120 6.50 16.09 -0.68
CA GLU A 120 5.81 15.11 -1.49
C GLU A 120 4.67 14.44 -0.71
N ARG A 121 3.58 14.15 -1.44
CA ARG A 121 2.28 13.89 -0.82
C ARG A 121 1.39 12.95 -1.60
N MET A 122 0.43 12.40 -0.89
CA MET A 122 -0.73 11.72 -1.46
C MET A 122 -1.98 12.31 -0.80
N GLY A 123 -2.85 12.88 -1.63
CA GLY A 123 -4.09 13.53 -1.16
C GLY A 123 -5.04 12.54 -0.50
N TRP A 124 -6.13 13.06 0.07
CA TRP A 124 -7.16 12.21 0.68
C TRP A 124 -7.78 11.25 -0.34
N HIS A 125 -7.71 9.96 -0.06
CA HIS A 125 -8.27 8.89 -0.87
C HIS A 125 -8.67 7.69 0.00
N SER A 126 -9.34 6.72 -0.62
CA SER A 126 -9.41 5.33 -0.17
C SER A 126 -8.93 4.47 -1.33
N ASP A 127 -8.38 3.31 -1.05
CA ASP A 127 -8.08 2.32 -2.08
C ASP A 127 -9.38 1.59 -2.42
N ASN A 128 -10.13 2.11 -3.39
CA ASN A 128 -11.45 1.65 -3.78
C ASN A 128 -11.58 1.35 -5.28
N GLU A 129 -10.46 1.05 -5.92
CA GLU A 129 -10.38 0.51 -7.26
C GLU A 129 -11.24 -0.77 -7.38
N THR A 130 -11.94 -0.93 -8.51
CA THR A 130 -12.93 -2.01 -8.66
C THR A 130 -12.29 -3.39 -8.60
N GLU A 131 -11.06 -3.49 -9.11
CA GLU A 131 -10.24 -4.69 -9.20
C GLU A 131 -9.76 -5.19 -7.82
N LEU A 132 -9.85 -4.36 -6.78
CA LEU A 132 -9.56 -4.75 -5.40
C LEU A 132 -10.75 -5.45 -4.71
N GLY A 133 -11.91 -5.46 -5.37
CA GLY A 133 -13.16 -5.94 -4.79
C GLY A 133 -13.75 -4.98 -3.74
N PRO A 134 -14.90 -5.36 -3.15
CA PRO A 134 -15.68 -4.45 -2.30
C PRO A 134 -15.10 -4.25 -0.89
N ASP A 135 -14.21 -5.14 -0.44
CA ASP A 135 -13.66 -5.10 0.91
C ASP A 135 -12.21 -5.61 0.96
N PRO A 136 -11.23 -4.88 0.40
CA PRO A 136 -9.86 -5.35 0.30
C PRO A 136 -9.13 -5.35 1.65
N LEU A 137 -8.26 -6.35 1.83
CA LEU A 137 -7.23 -6.37 2.85
C LEU A 137 -5.96 -5.74 2.26
N ILE A 138 -5.42 -4.69 2.89
CA ILE A 138 -4.27 -3.95 2.36
C ILE A 138 -3.16 -3.87 3.40
N ALA A 139 -1.93 -4.16 2.98
CA ALA A 139 -0.75 -4.08 3.82
C ALA A 139 0.23 -3.03 3.27
N ALA A 140 0.59 -2.04 4.09
CA ALA A 140 1.52 -0.98 3.72
C ALA A 140 2.80 -1.06 4.56
N VAL A 141 3.92 -1.33 3.90
CA VAL A 141 5.26 -1.31 4.52
C VAL A 141 5.91 0.04 4.27
N SER A 142 6.54 0.62 5.29
CA SER A 142 7.27 1.91 5.18
C SER A 142 8.75 1.73 5.46
N LEU A 143 9.58 2.22 4.53
CA LEU A 143 11.03 2.30 4.63
C LEU A 143 11.46 3.76 4.57
N GLY A 144 12.50 4.11 5.32
CA GLY A 144 13.09 5.45 5.36
C GLY A 144 12.41 6.38 6.37
N ALA A 145 12.30 7.66 6.00
CA ALA A 145 11.82 8.72 6.88
C ALA A 145 10.39 8.46 7.40
N GLU A 146 10.22 8.61 8.70
CA GLU A 146 8.93 8.46 9.36
C GLU A 146 7.96 9.56 8.92
N ARG A 147 6.74 9.16 8.55
CA ARG A 147 5.66 10.09 8.17
C ARG A 147 4.33 9.63 8.75
N PRO A 148 3.46 10.56 9.20
CA PRO A 148 2.13 10.20 9.63
C PRO A 148 1.21 10.02 8.42
N LEU A 149 0.60 8.84 8.31
CA LEU A 149 -0.59 8.66 7.49
C LEU A 149 -1.79 9.21 8.26
N ARG A 150 -2.38 10.29 7.76
CA ARG A 150 -3.54 10.91 8.39
C ARG A 150 -4.80 10.15 7.99
N MET A 151 -5.59 9.76 8.98
CA MET A 151 -6.83 9.00 8.82
C MET A 151 -8.02 9.88 9.18
N ARG A 152 -9.11 9.79 8.42
CA ARG A 152 -10.39 10.42 8.79
C ARG A 152 -11.57 9.53 8.41
N TRP A 153 -12.60 9.54 9.23
CA TRP A 153 -13.85 8.87 8.92
C TRP A 153 -14.58 9.59 7.78
N ARG A 154 -15.17 8.84 6.86
CA ARG A 154 -15.94 9.40 5.72
C ARG A 154 -17.27 10.00 6.16
N LYS A 155 -17.85 9.46 7.24
CA LYS A 155 -19.12 9.89 7.83
C LYS A 155 -18.94 10.13 9.33
N GLY A 156 -19.75 11.05 9.87
CA GLY A 156 -19.75 11.42 11.28
C GLY A 156 -18.75 12.53 11.63
N SER A 157 -18.75 12.91 12.91
CA SER A 157 -17.94 14.01 13.47
C SER A 157 -16.68 13.54 14.20
N ARG A 158 -16.26 12.28 14.01
CA ARG A 158 -15.04 11.75 14.63
C ARG A 158 -13.81 12.49 14.11
N GLU A 159 -12.94 12.91 15.03
CA GLU A 159 -11.72 13.63 14.68
C GLU A 159 -10.78 12.79 13.82
N ALA A 160 -10.05 13.47 12.95
CA ALA A 160 -8.97 12.85 12.18
C ALA A 160 -7.78 12.56 13.10
N PHE A 161 -7.12 11.44 12.89
CA PHE A 161 -5.99 11.00 13.71
C PHE A 161 -4.79 10.63 12.84
N ASN A 162 -3.60 10.58 13.45
CA ASN A 162 -2.36 10.22 12.76
C ASN A 162 -1.99 8.77 13.08
N VAL A 163 -1.56 8.04 12.05
CA VAL A 163 -0.85 6.77 12.18
C VAL A 163 0.59 7.01 11.78
N TRP A 164 1.49 7.03 12.75
CA TRP A 164 2.91 7.21 12.51
C TRP A 164 3.53 5.93 11.95
N LEU A 165 4.26 6.05 10.84
CA LEU A 165 4.83 4.93 10.09
C LEU A 165 6.35 5.03 10.09
N PRO A 166 7.04 4.49 11.12
CA PRO A 166 8.48 4.52 11.19
C PRO A 166 9.12 3.59 10.14
N HIS A 167 10.43 3.71 9.99
CA HIS A 167 11.24 2.79 9.19
C HIS A 167 10.97 1.34 9.61
N ASP A 168 10.86 0.44 8.62
CA ASP A 168 10.59 -1.00 8.81
C ASP A 168 9.25 -1.33 9.48
N SER A 169 8.27 -0.42 9.41
CA SER A 169 6.92 -0.67 9.92
C SER A 169 5.99 -1.29 8.89
N LEU A 170 5.03 -2.09 9.37
CA LEU A 170 3.93 -2.64 8.60
C LEU A 170 2.60 -2.13 9.17
N LEU A 171 1.81 -1.45 8.34
CA LEU A 171 0.42 -1.09 8.64
C LEU A 171 -0.53 -2.04 7.89
N LEU A 172 -1.36 -2.75 8.64
CA LEU A 172 -2.50 -3.49 8.11
C LEU A 172 -3.74 -2.61 8.13
N MET A 173 -4.33 -2.41 6.96
CA MET A 173 -5.67 -1.85 6.78
C MET A 173 -6.63 -3.01 6.50
N GLY A 174 -7.35 -3.42 7.54
CA GLY A 174 -8.32 -4.51 7.51
C GLY A 174 -9.57 -4.22 6.69
N HIS A 175 -10.39 -5.26 6.54
CA HIS A 175 -11.72 -5.14 5.94
C HIS A 175 -12.52 -4.00 6.62
N GLY A 176 -13.15 -3.18 5.78
CA GLY A 176 -13.96 -2.03 6.13
C GLY A 176 -13.18 -0.71 6.22
N VAL A 177 -11.84 -0.73 6.26
CA VAL A 177 -11.03 0.49 6.32
C VAL A 177 -11.29 1.36 5.09
N GLN A 178 -11.16 0.82 3.88
CA GLN A 178 -11.32 1.61 2.64
C GLN A 178 -12.75 2.13 2.45
N ARG A 179 -13.74 1.39 2.97
CA ARG A 179 -15.15 1.81 2.92
C ARG A 179 -15.47 2.94 3.89
N GLN A 180 -14.81 2.98 5.05
CA GLN A 180 -15.19 3.86 6.17
C GLN A 180 -14.23 5.02 6.41
N LEU A 181 -12.98 4.93 5.95
CA LEU A 181 -11.95 5.93 6.16
C LEU A 181 -11.34 6.42 4.84
N HIS A 182 -11.05 7.71 4.80
CA HIS A 182 -10.05 8.25 3.87
C HIS A 182 -8.71 8.35 4.59
N HIS A 183 -7.63 8.23 3.83
CA HIS A 183 -6.28 8.43 4.31
C HIS A 183 -5.46 9.34 3.37
N ALA A 184 -4.46 10.00 3.93
CA ALA A 184 -3.59 10.92 3.20
C ALA A 184 -2.19 10.97 3.80
N LEU A 185 -1.18 11.08 2.94
CA LEU A 185 0.17 11.45 3.33
C LEU A 185 0.35 12.94 3.03
N LEU A 186 0.03 13.81 4.00
CA LEU A 186 0.06 15.27 3.81
C LEU A 186 1.46 15.85 4.07
N PRO A 187 1.88 16.95 3.39
CA PRO A 187 3.20 17.55 3.58
C PRO A 187 3.56 17.79 5.04
N ARG A 188 4.81 17.52 5.40
CA ARG A 188 5.38 17.74 6.74
C ARG A 188 6.83 18.19 6.60
N GLN A 189 7.28 19.07 7.49
CA GLN A 189 8.68 19.49 7.56
C GLN A 189 9.54 18.40 8.24
N ILE A 190 9.57 17.21 7.63
CA ILE A 190 10.38 16.06 8.05
C ILE A 190 11.26 15.72 6.85
N PRO A 191 12.59 15.89 6.96
CA PRO A 191 13.50 15.58 5.87
C PRO A 191 13.68 14.07 5.69
N GLY A 192 14.18 13.68 4.52
CA GLY A 192 14.60 12.31 4.22
C GLY A 192 13.68 11.57 3.27
N LEU A 193 14.28 10.60 2.59
CA LEU A 193 13.65 9.70 1.64
C LEU A 193 12.69 8.75 2.38
N ARG A 194 11.50 8.54 1.83
CA ARG A 194 10.57 7.48 2.25
C ARG A 194 10.12 6.67 1.04
N ILE A 195 10.19 5.35 1.14
CA ILE A 195 9.56 4.43 0.20
C ILE A 195 8.44 3.69 0.94
N SER A 196 7.23 3.70 0.38
CA SER A 196 6.14 2.87 0.87
C SER A 196 5.70 1.84 -0.16
N LEU A 197 5.56 0.60 0.28
CA LEU A 197 5.09 -0.52 -0.53
C LEU A 197 3.69 -0.90 -0.06
N THR A 198 2.69 -0.73 -0.92
CA THR A 198 1.29 -1.03 -0.59
C THR A 198 0.84 -2.28 -1.33
N PHE A 199 0.83 -3.40 -0.63
CA PHE A 199 0.44 -4.72 -1.12
C PHE A 199 -1.07 -4.91 -1.11
N ARG A 200 -1.57 -5.47 -2.20
CA ARG A 200 -3.00 -5.70 -2.46
C ARG A 200 -3.20 -7.03 -3.19
N TYR A 201 -4.42 -7.53 -3.13
CA TYR A 201 -4.90 -8.58 -4.02
C TYR A 201 -5.78 -7.95 -5.10
N VAL A 202 -5.43 -8.19 -6.35
CA VAL A 202 -6.16 -7.77 -7.54
C VAL A 202 -6.90 -9.00 -8.07
N ALA A 203 -8.22 -8.96 -8.09
CA ALA A 203 -9.02 -10.01 -8.68
C ALA A 203 -8.92 -9.93 -10.21
N SER A 204 -8.58 -11.02 -10.87
CA SER A 204 -8.69 -11.10 -12.32
C SER A 204 -10.16 -10.87 -12.70
N GLN A 205 -10.42 -9.93 -13.62
CA GLN A 205 -11.76 -9.85 -14.22
C GLN A 205 -11.97 -11.17 -14.95
N ALA A 206 -12.93 -11.98 -14.50
CA ALA A 206 -13.41 -13.08 -15.31
C ALA A 206 -13.79 -12.48 -16.67
N ALA A 207 -13.18 -12.95 -17.75
CA ALA A 207 -13.66 -12.64 -19.08
C ALA A 207 -15.15 -12.97 -19.08
N ASN A 208 -16.00 -11.97 -19.24
CA ASN A 208 -17.38 -12.21 -19.65
C ASN A 208 -17.24 -12.91 -21.00
N VAL A 209 -17.32 -14.25 -20.98
CA VAL A 209 -17.63 -15.00 -22.18
C VAL A 209 -19.06 -14.60 -22.49
N ASP A 210 -19.19 -13.62 -23.37
CA ASP A 210 -20.43 -13.35 -24.08
C ASP A 210 -20.85 -14.68 -24.72
N THR A 211 -21.77 -15.35 -24.05
CA THR A 211 -22.53 -16.44 -24.65
C THR A 211 -23.50 -15.76 -25.60
N ALA A 212 -23.02 -15.48 -26.81
CA ALA A 212 -23.88 -15.13 -27.92
C ALA A 212 -24.95 -16.23 -28.06
N PRO A 213 -26.24 -15.89 -28.17
CA PRO A 213 -27.27 -16.88 -28.43
C PRO A 213 -26.98 -17.50 -29.79
N THR A 214 -26.90 -18.83 -29.81
CA THR A 214 -26.94 -19.61 -31.04
C THR A 214 -28.34 -19.44 -31.66
N GLU A 215 -28.36 -19.27 -32.98
CA GLU A 215 -29.54 -19.02 -33.83
C GLU A 215 -30.74 -19.94 -33.58
#